data_AF-A0A6N7CNP4-F1
#
_entry.id   AF-A0A6N7CNP4-F1
#
_cell.length_a   1.000
_cell.length_b   1.000
_cell.length_c   1.000
_cell.angle_alpha   90.00
_cell.angle_beta   90.00
_cell.angle_gamma   90.00
#
_symmetry.space_group_name_H-M   'P 1'
#
loop_
_entity.id
_entity.type
_entity.pdbx_description
1 polymer ?
#
loop_
_entity_poly.entity_id
_entity_poly.type
_entity_poly.pdbx_seq_one_letter_code
_entity_poly.pdbx_strand_id
1 'polypeptide(L)'
;MEDTLSITSGISPLPGMPIPSSHAEDEQLALIGQPQPVRVPARLWRSWLSEPTIVARFEAKRYQRAGNLCTPWLAGVSSTGHGSFRAASLPGTSRRGTVPAHLFAYQLEYGVIPRLGWSGADDAVLCHQCDFAGCVNPHHMRLGTNAVNRTEYYLRRRNLASPLADIRGPAGRTRAVASAVRAGLANGDGRDSIELRIHLAESAGLPLTLW
;
A
#
# COMPACT_ATOMS: atom_id res chain seq x y z
N MET A 1 -45.28 -15.38 -18.81
CA MET A 1 -44.21 -14.83 -19.66
C MET A 1 -43.47 -13.81 -18.82
N GLU A 2 -42.60 -14.32 -17.97
CA GLU A 2 -41.65 -13.52 -17.20
C GLU A 2 -40.35 -13.51 -17.98
N ASP A 3 -39.80 -12.33 -18.27
CA ASP A 3 -38.41 -12.20 -18.71
C ASP A 3 -37.77 -10.95 -18.10
N THR A 4 -37.22 -11.21 -16.91
CA THR A 4 -35.86 -10.88 -16.46
C THR A 4 -35.24 -9.54 -16.89
N LEU A 5 -35.30 -8.57 -15.98
CA LEU A 5 -34.46 -7.37 -15.96
C LEU A 5 -32.99 -7.76 -15.72
N SER A 6 -32.13 -7.49 -16.71
CA SER A 6 -30.68 -7.64 -16.60
C SER A 6 -30.11 -6.50 -15.75
N ILE A 7 -29.65 -6.82 -14.53
CA ILE A 7 -28.91 -5.89 -13.67
C ILE A 7 -27.46 -5.89 -14.13
N THR A 8 -27.05 -4.84 -14.85
CA THR A 8 -25.65 -4.54 -15.11
C THR A 8 -25.02 -3.95 -13.84
N SER A 9 -24.19 -4.74 -13.16
CA SER A 9 -23.35 -4.30 -12.04
C SER A 9 -22.33 -3.26 -12.53
N GLY A 10 -22.64 -1.97 -12.37
CA GLY A 10 -21.74 -0.88 -12.73
C GLY A 10 -20.51 -0.86 -11.82
N ILE A 11 -19.37 -1.31 -12.34
CA ILE A 11 -18.06 -1.09 -11.71
C ILE A 11 -17.73 0.40 -11.89
N SER A 12 -17.82 1.18 -10.81
CA SER A 12 -17.37 2.57 -10.83
C SER A 12 -15.85 2.62 -11.08
N PRO A 13 -15.36 3.55 -11.92
CA PRO A 13 -13.93 3.68 -12.18
C PRO A 13 -13.20 4.11 -10.90
N LEU A 14 -12.00 3.54 -10.71
CA LEU A 14 -11.11 3.95 -9.61
C LEU A 14 -10.74 5.44 -9.77
N PRO A 15 -10.68 6.22 -8.67
CA PRO A 15 -10.25 7.61 -8.73
C PRO A 15 -8.90 7.76 -9.47
N GLY A 16 -8.89 8.55 -10.55
CA GLY A 16 -7.69 8.86 -11.32
C GLY A 16 -7.38 7.95 -12.51
N MET A 17 -8.25 7.01 -12.87
CA MET A 17 -8.09 6.17 -14.07
C MET A 17 -9.19 6.40 -15.13
N PRO A 18 -8.88 6.26 -16.43
CA PRO A 18 -9.89 6.23 -17.48
C PRO A 18 -10.84 5.04 -17.34
N ILE A 19 -12.07 5.18 -17.85
CA ILE A 19 -13.13 4.16 -17.78
C ILE A 19 -12.67 2.87 -18.49
N PRO A 20 -12.79 1.68 -17.86
CA PRO A 20 -12.42 0.43 -18.51
C PRO A 20 -13.34 0.10 -19.69
N SER A 21 -12.78 -0.23 -20.85
CA SER A 21 -13.53 -0.79 -21.99
C SER A 21 -13.85 -2.27 -21.78
N SER A 22 -15.05 -2.69 -22.18
CA SER A 22 -15.68 -3.99 -21.89
C SER A 22 -15.14 -5.20 -22.69
N HIS A 23 -13.82 -5.33 -22.90
CA HIS A 23 -13.27 -6.46 -23.65
C HIS A 23 -12.61 -7.52 -22.75
N ALA A 24 -13.24 -8.71 -22.77
CA ALA A 24 -12.79 -10.07 -22.48
C ALA A 24 -11.90 -10.32 -21.25
N GLU A 25 -12.46 -11.04 -20.28
CA GLU A 25 -11.88 -11.29 -18.95
C GLU A 25 -10.64 -12.22 -18.90
N ASP A 26 -10.18 -12.82 -20.00
CA ASP A 26 -9.15 -13.89 -19.89
C ASP A 26 -7.97 -13.84 -20.88
N GLU A 27 -7.82 -12.85 -21.75
CA GLU A 27 -6.63 -12.76 -22.63
C GLU A 27 -6.06 -11.35 -22.75
N GLN A 28 -4.81 -11.19 -22.28
CA GLN A 28 -4.06 -9.94 -22.36
C GLN A 28 -3.25 -9.92 -23.67
N LEU A 29 -3.88 -9.49 -24.76
CA LEU A 29 -3.18 -9.23 -26.03
C LEU A 29 -2.37 -7.92 -25.92
N ALA A 30 -1.05 -8.01 -26.09
CA ALA A 30 -0.19 -6.84 -26.24
C ALA A 30 -0.16 -6.42 -27.71
N LEU A 31 -0.63 -5.21 -28.04
CA LEU A 31 -0.59 -4.72 -29.42
C LEU A 31 0.82 -4.32 -29.87
N ILE A 32 1.76 -4.01 -28.97
CA ILE A 32 3.20 -3.88 -29.25
C ILE A 32 3.97 -4.16 -27.95
N GLY A 33 4.86 -5.16 -27.96
CA GLY A 33 5.72 -5.56 -26.82
C GLY A 33 5.55 -7.02 -26.40
N GLN A 34 6.64 -7.67 -25.96
CA GLN A 34 6.59 -9.06 -25.48
C GLN A 34 5.76 -9.12 -24.18
N PRO A 35 4.70 -9.96 -24.10
CA PRO A 35 3.89 -10.08 -22.91
C PRO A 35 4.74 -10.57 -21.73
N GLN A 36 4.81 -9.79 -20.66
CA GLN A 36 5.45 -10.21 -19.42
C GLN A 36 4.39 -10.74 -18.45
N PRO A 37 4.64 -11.89 -17.78
CA PRO A 37 3.66 -12.51 -16.92
C PRO A 37 3.34 -11.63 -15.71
N VAL A 38 2.05 -11.34 -15.50
CA VAL A 38 1.56 -10.65 -14.31
C VAL A 38 2.01 -11.42 -13.06
N ARG A 39 2.78 -10.77 -12.17
CA ARG A 39 3.34 -11.41 -10.96
C ARG A 39 2.28 -12.02 -10.05
N VAL A 40 1.11 -11.37 -9.96
CA VAL A 40 -0.08 -11.85 -9.25
C VAL A 40 -1.33 -11.49 -10.08
N PRO A 41 -2.00 -12.46 -10.73
CA PRO A 41 -3.22 -12.21 -11.49
C PRO A 41 -4.35 -11.60 -10.65
N ALA A 42 -5.22 -10.80 -11.27
CA ALA A 42 -6.37 -10.15 -10.62
C ALA A 42 -7.26 -11.13 -9.85
N ARG A 43 -7.48 -12.35 -10.39
CA ARG A 43 -8.23 -13.42 -9.70
C ARG A 43 -7.65 -13.80 -8.34
N LEU A 44 -6.31 -13.82 -8.20
CA LEU A 44 -5.67 -14.12 -6.92
C LEU A 44 -5.86 -12.98 -5.94
N TRP A 45 -5.71 -11.72 -6.40
CA TRP A 45 -6.03 -10.55 -5.57
C TRP A 45 -7.47 -10.59 -5.06
N ARG A 46 -8.46 -10.86 -5.93
CA ARG A 46 -9.87 -10.99 -5.52
C ARG A 46 -10.00 -12.04 -4.41
N SER A 47 -9.42 -13.23 -4.62
CA SER A 47 -9.47 -14.32 -3.63
C SER A 47 -8.86 -13.95 -2.28
N TRP A 48 -7.75 -13.19 -2.27
CA TRP A 48 -7.08 -12.79 -1.04
C TRP A 48 -7.80 -11.67 -0.29
N LEU A 49 -8.43 -10.75 -1.02
CA LEU A 49 -9.16 -9.62 -0.44
C LEU A 49 -10.53 -10.04 0.11
N SER A 50 -11.14 -11.10 -0.44
CA SER A 50 -12.41 -11.65 0.05
C SER A 50 -12.27 -12.70 1.15
N GLU A 51 -11.06 -13.20 1.40
CA GLU A 51 -10.81 -14.26 2.38
C GLU A 51 -10.63 -13.68 3.80
N PRO A 52 -11.57 -13.92 4.74
CA PRO A 52 -11.56 -13.28 6.06
C PRO A 52 -10.29 -13.55 6.86
N THR A 53 -9.72 -14.76 6.75
CA THR A 53 -8.50 -15.11 7.47
C THR A 53 -7.28 -14.35 6.96
N ILE A 54 -7.25 -13.99 5.67
CA ILE A 54 -6.17 -13.19 5.06
C ILE A 54 -6.30 -11.73 5.51
N VAL A 55 -7.50 -11.17 5.43
CA VAL A 55 -7.80 -9.81 5.89
C VAL A 55 -7.47 -9.66 7.37
N ALA A 56 -7.89 -10.58 8.23
CA ALA A 56 -7.57 -10.55 9.66
C ALA A 56 -6.05 -10.55 9.92
N ARG A 57 -5.26 -11.30 9.13
CA ARG A 57 -3.78 -11.27 9.25
C ARG A 57 -3.17 -9.94 8.80
N PHE A 58 -3.77 -9.25 7.83
CA PHE A 58 -3.35 -7.91 7.43
C PHE A 58 -3.70 -6.89 8.53
N GLU A 59 -4.94 -6.91 9.01
CA GLU A 59 -5.46 -6.06 10.08
C GLU A 59 -4.61 -6.17 11.36
N ALA A 60 -4.27 -7.39 11.77
CA ALA A 60 -3.41 -7.63 12.94
C ALA A 60 -1.97 -7.08 12.82
N LYS A 61 -1.55 -6.65 11.62
CA LYS A 61 -0.21 -6.14 11.34
C LYS A 61 -0.18 -4.63 11.11
N ARG A 62 -1.29 -3.92 11.29
CA ARG A 62 -1.36 -2.48 11.16
C ARG A 62 -1.91 -1.86 12.45
N TYR A 63 -1.56 -0.61 12.70
CA TYR A 63 -2.13 0.16 13.79
C TYR A 63 -3.02 1.27 13.23
N GLN A 64 -4.32 1.21 13.51
CA GLN A 64 -5.25 2.27 13.10
C GLN A 64 -5.14 3.44 14.08
N ARG A 65 -4.57 4.56 13.62
CA ARG A 65 -4.62 5.85 14.32
C ARG A 65 -5.98 6.51 14.10
N ALA A 66 -6.33 7.47 14.96
CA ALA A 66 -7.57 8.23 14.83
C ALA A 66 -7.57 9.13 13.58
N GLY A 67 -8.77 9.41 13.06
CA GLY A 67 -8.96 10.28 11.90
C GLY A 67 -8.24 9.79 10.65
N ASN A 68 -7.74 10.73 9.84
CA ASN A 68 -6.99 10.44 8.61
C ASN A 68 -5.47 10.51 8.82
N LEU A 69 -4.97 9.99 9.94
CA LEU A 69 -3.53 9.87 10.19
C LEU A 69 -2.94 8.66 9.44
N CYS A 70 -1.61 8.59 9.36
CA CYS A 70 -0.94 7.42 8.79
C CYS A 70 -1.33 6.16 9.56
N THR A 71 -1.53 5.04 8.89
CA THR A 71 -1.74 3.74 9.56
C THR A 71 -0.42 2.98 9.56
N PRO A 72 0.35 2.93 10.67
CA PRO A 72 1.67 2.32 10.65
C PRO A 72 1.62 0.81 10.46
N TRP A 73 2.49 0.30 9.59
CA TRP A 73 2.75 -1.13 9.45
C TRP A 73 3.64 -1.65 10.58
N LEU A 74 3.22 -2.74 11.20
CA LEU A 74 3.82 -3.33 12.39
C LEU A 74 4.47 -4.69 12.13
N ALA A 75 4.76 -5.10 10.89
CA ALA A 75 5.37 -6.40 10.61
C ALA A 75 6.67 -6.28 9.80
N GLY A 76 6.98 -7.25 8.93
CA GLY A 76 8.21 -7.26 8.15
C GLY A 76 8.30 -6.07 7.19
N VAL A 77 9.48 -5.46 7.12
CA VAL A 77 9.78 -4.24 6.35
C VAL A 77 11.01 -4.46 5.48
N SER A 78 10.95 -4.05 4.21
CA SER A 78 12.07 -4.10 3.27
C SER A 78 13.15 -3.05 3.59
N SER A 79 14.28 -3.08 2.88
CA SER A 79 15.27 -1.99 2.93
C SER A 79 14.72 -0.65 2.45
N THR A 80 13.66 -0.65 1.62
CA THR A 80 12.99 0.57 1.13
C THR A 80 11.92 1.09 2.09
N GLY A 81 11.72 0.47 3.25
CA GLY A 81 10.78 0.91 4.28
C GLY A 81 9.32 0.48 4.09
N HIS A 82 9.02 -0.21 2.99
CA HIS A 82 7.69 -0.73 2.72
C HIS A 82 7.40 -2.00 3.50
N GLY A 83 6.19 -2.08 4.05
CA GLY A 83 5.66 -3.28 4.68
C GLY A 83 5.36 -4.40 3.69
N SER A 84 5.49 -5.66 4.12
CA SER A 84 5.01 -6.82 3.38
C SER A 84 4.50 -7.92 4.32
N PHE A 85 3.59 -8.75 3.82
CA PHE A 85 3.13 -9.95 4.52
C PHE A 85 2.76 -11.06 3.54
N ARG A 86 2.62 -12.28 4.08
CA ARG A 86 2.16 -13.44 3.33
C ARG A 86 0.63 -13.50 3.30
N ALA A 87 0.06 -13.19 2.14
CA ALA A 87 -1.36 -13.35 1.82
C ALA A 87 -1.74 -14.83 1.66
N ALA A 88 -0.91 -15.65 1.01
CA ALA A 88 -1.15 -17.09 0.89
C ALA A 88 0.17 -17.88 0.82
N SER A 89 0.11 -19.19 1.09
CA SER A 89 1.15 -20.14 0.71
C SER A 89 0.74 -20.75 -0.62
N LEU A 90 1.32 -20.29 -1.73
CA LEU A 90 1.08 -20.92 -3.04
C LEU A 90 2.04 -22.10 -3.25
N PRO A 91 1.62 -23.19 -3.92
CA PRO A 91 2.52 -24.29 -4.27
C PRO A 91 3.72 -23.81 -5.12
N GLY A 92 4.90 -24.37 -4.87
CA GLY A 92 6.12 -24.12 -5.67
C GLY A 92 7.30 -23.54 -4.87
N THR A 93 8.49 -23.54 -5.51
CA THR A 93 9.80 -23.28 -4.87
C THR A 93 10.16 -21.80 -4.70
N SER A 94 9.34 -20.87 -5.18
CA SER A 94 9.58 -19.42 -5.04
C SER A 94 8.45 -18.76 -4.27
N ARG A 95 8.78 -17.77 -3.44
CA ARG A 95 7.94 -17.07 -2.44
C ARG A 95 6.63 -16.43 -2.97
N ARG A 96 5.72 -17.19 -3.58
CA ARG A 96 4.53 -16.65 -4.24
C ARG A 96 3.39 -16.56 -3.23
N GLY A 97 3.01 -15.32 -2.91
CA GLY A 97 1.99 -15.00 -1.89
C GLY A 97 2.46 -13.99 -0.85
N THR A 98 3.74 -13.55 -0.87
CA THR A 98 4.14 -12.33 -0.16
C THR A 98 3.81 -11.11 -1.00
N VAL A 99 3.04 -10.17 -0.45
CA VAL A 99 2.59 -8.95 -1.14
C VAL A 99 3.00 -7.70 -0.37
N PRO A 100 3.20 -6.56 -1.05
CA PRO A 100 3.36 -5.27 -0.38
C PRO A 100 2.10 -4.92 0.42
N ALA A 101 2.28 -4.50 1.67
CA ALA A 101 1.17 -4.22 2.57
C ALA A 101 0.34 -3.00 2.14
N HIS A 102 1.00 -1.95 1.64
CA HIS A 102 0.33 -0.74 1.16
C HIS A 102 -0.55 -1.03 -0.07
N LEU A 103 -0.09 -1.91 -0.98
CA LEU A 103 -0.86 -2.34 -2.13
C LEU A 103 -2.07 -3.18 -1.73
N PHE A 104 -1.90 -4.07 -0.75
CA PHE A 104 -3.02 -4.83 -0.19
C PHE A 104 -4.07 -3.89 0.43
N ALA A 105 -3.64 -2.91 1.22
CA ALA A 105 -4.53 -1.94 1.86
C ALA A 105 -5.33 -1.12 0.83
N TYR A 106 -4.66 -0.61 -0.20
CA TYR A 106 -5.31 0.17 -1.25
C TYR A 106 -6.35 -0.65 -2.01
N GLN A 107 -6.00 -1.89 -2.39
CA GLN A 107 -6.93 -2.74 -3.13
C GLN A 107 -8.04 -3.33 -2.26
N LEU A 108 -7.84 -3.43 -0.95
CA LEU A 108 -8.90 -3.80 -0.01
C LEU A 108 -9.97 -2.71 0.07
N GLU A 109 -9.56 -1.44 0.07
CA GLU A 109 -10.48 -0.28 0.12
C GLU A 109 -11.13 -0.01 -1.25
N TYR A 110 -10.33 0.09 -2.30
CA TYR A 110 -10.80 0.58 -3.60
C TYR A 110 -11.06 -0.53 -4.61
N GLY A 111 -10.70 -1.78 -4.30
CA GLY A 111 -10.84 -2.92 -5.21
C GLY A 111 -9.58 -3.23 -6.01
N VAL A 112 -9.64 -4.35 -6.74
CA VAL A 112 -8.48 -4.89 -7.47
C VAL A 112 -8.08 -3.97 -8.62
N ILE A 113 -6.80 -3.63 -8.68
CA ILE A 113 -6.22 -2.91 -9.80
C ILE A 113 -5.98 -3.92 -10.92
N PRO A 114 -6.68 -3.84 -12.06
CA PRO A 114 -6.64 -4.87 -13.09
C PRO A 114 -5.30 -4.93 -13.84
N ARG A 115 -4.47 -3.87 -13.77
CA ARG A 115 -3.12 -3.81 -14.37
C ARG A 115 -2.14 -3.09 -13.44
N LEU A 116 -1.18 -3.84 -12.89
CA LEU A 116 -0.02 -3.27 -12.20
C LEU A 116 1.22 -3.47 -13.06
N GLY A 117 1.61 -2.39 -13.74
CA GLY A 117 2.87 -2.22 -14.48
C GLY A 117 3.06 -3.08 -15.74
N TRP A 118 4.29 -3.02 -16.27
CA TRP A 118 4.96 -3.88 -17.26
C TRP A 118 5.33 -3.27 -18.63
N SER A 119 5.34 -1.94 -18.80
CA SER A 119 5.82 -1.32 -20.06
C SER A 119 6.83 -0.17 -19.90
N GLY A 120 6.99 0.43 -18.70
CA GLY A 120 8.02 1.45 -18.48
C GLY A 120 7.59 2.61 -17.57
N ALA A 121 7.90 3.85 -17.99
CA ALA A 121 7.68 5.06 -17.19
C ALA A 121 6.20 5.38 -16.89
N ASP A 122 5.29 4.81 -17.69
CA ASP A 122 3.84 5.02 -17.60
C ASP A 122 3.12 3.94 -16.77
N ASP A 123 3.89 3.02 -16.16
CA ASP A 123 3.34 1.98 -15.32
C ASP A 123 2.63 2.55 -14.09
N ALA A 124 1.42 2.06 -13.84
CA ALA A 124 0.64 2.42 -12.67
C ALA A 124 1.36 2.01 -11.38
N VAL A 125 1.61 2.99 -10.51
CA VAL A 125 2.17 2.81 -9.17
C VAL A 125 1.35 3.53 -8.13
N LEU A 126 1.38 3.01 -6.90
CA LEU A 126 0.83 3.72 -5.76
C LEU A 126 1.85 4.76 -5.27
N CYS A 127 1.43 6.02 -5.29
CA CYS A 127 2.21 7.16 -4.84
C CYS A 127 1.76 7.51 -3.41
N HIS A 128 2.69 7.48 -2.45
CA HIS A 128 2.42 7.99 -1.11
C HIS A 128 2.32 9.51 -1.14
N GLN A 129 1.23 10.04 -0.58
CA GLN A 129 1.03 11.48 -0.39
C GLN A 129 1.61 11.95 0.95
N CYS A 130 1.74 11.03 1.92
CA CYS A 130 2.32 11.31 3.24
C CYS A 130 3.83 11.06 3.32
N ASP A 131 4.46 10.59 2.23
CA ASP A 131 5.87 10.19 2.13
C ASP A 131 6.36 9.09 3.11
N PHE A 132 5.51 8.59 4.01
CA PHE A 132 5.87 7.53 4.94
C PHE A 132 5.68 6.14 4.31
N ALA A 133 6.78 5.51 3.87
CA ALA A 133 6.77 4.18 3.23
C ALA A 133 6.13 3.05 4.07
N GLY A 134 6.13 3.21 5.41
CA GLY A 134 5.49 2.29 6.34
C GLY A 134 4.00 2.51 6.54
N CYS A 135 3.40 3.51 5.90
CA CYS A 135 1.97 3.78 5.97
C CYS A 135 1.19 2.77 5.12
N VAL A 136 0.06 2.28 5.64
CA VAL A 136 -0.91 1.47 4.90
C VAL A 136 -2.31 2.09 4.89
N ASN A 137 -2.43 3.38 5.18
CA ASN A 137 -3.72 4.08 5.05
C ASN A 137 -4.04 4.27 3.56
N PRO A 138 -5.13 3.68 3.02
CA PRO A 138 -5.51 3.79 1.62
C PRO A 138 -5.72 5.24 1.16
N HIS A 139 -6.21 6.12 2.04
CA HIS A 139 -6.43 7.54 1.73
C HIS A 139 -5.14 8.37 1.68
N HIS A 140 -4.01 7.81 2.09
CA HIS A 140 -2.68 8.44 1.98
C HIS A 140 -1.94 8.02 0.71
N MET A 141 -2.60 7.30 -0.19
CA MET A 141 -2.07 6.85 -1.45
C MET A 141 -2.98 7.26 -2.59
N ARG A 142 -2.40 7.37 -3.78
CA ARG A 142 -3.15 7.53 -5.02
C ARG A 142 -2.49 6.71 -6.12
N LEU A 143 -3.27 6.29 -7.10
CA LEU A 143 -2.70 5.77 -8.34
C LEU A 143 -2.05 6.91 -9.13
N GLY A 144 -0.91 6.61 -9.74
CA GLY A 144 -0.17 7.50 -10.61
C GLY A 144 0.80 6.71 -11.48
N THR A 145 1.71 7.39 -12.17
CA THR A 145 2.77 6.73 -12.96
C THR A 145 4.11 6.81 -12.26
N ASN A 146 5.06 5.97 -12.66
CA ASN A 146 6.45 6.06 -12.18
C ASN A 146 7.06 7.46 -12.40
N ALA A 147 6.78 8.08 -13.55
CA ALA A 147 7.25 9.43 -13.86
C ALA A 147 6.71 10.47 -12.87
N VAL A 148 5.42 10.40 -12.56
CA VAL A 148 4.77 11.31 -11.60
C VAL A 148 5.31 11.07 -10.19
N ASN A 149 5.38 9.82 -9.73
CA ASN A 149 5.92 9.47 -8.40
C ASN A 149 7.35 9.98 -8.20
N ARG A 150 8.19 9.83 -9.23
CA ARG A 150 9.58 10.31 -9.22
C ARG A 150 9.66 11.83 -9.16
N THR A 151 8.82 12.53 -9.90
CA THR A 151 8.76 14.00 -9.89
C THR A 151 8.35 14.52 -8.51
N GLU A 152 7.29 13.94 -7.93
CA GLU A 152 6.85 14.29 -6.58
C GLU A 152 7.93 14.04 -5.52
N TYR A 153 8.63 12.91 -5.60
CA TYR A 153 9.76 12.63 -4.72
C TYR A 153 10.84 13.73 -4.81
N TYR A 154 11.22 14.18 -6.00
CA TYR A 154 12.24 15.23 -6.14
C TYR A 154 11.79 16.58 -5.58
N LEU A 155 10.50 16.90 -5.68
CA LEU A 155 9.93 18.12 -5.10
C LEU A 155 9.91 18.06 -3.57
N ARG A 156 9.60 16.90 -2.98
CA ARG A 156 9.39 16.77 -1.53
C ARG A 156 10.64 16.37 -0.74
N ARG A 157 11.63 15.71 -1.36
CA ARG A 157 12.81 15.16 -0.63
C ARG A 157 13.68 16.17 0.12
N ARG A 158 13.53 17.48 -0.16
CA ARG A 158 14.27 18.56 0.53
C ARG A 158 13.52 19.14 1.72
N ASN A 159 12.27 18.75 1.95
CA ASN A 159 11.51 19.18 3.11
C ASN A 159 12.00 18.44 4.36
N LEU A 160 12.65 19.15 5.28
CA LEU A 160 13.22 18.58 6.51
C LEU A 160 12.15 18.07 7.49
N ALA A 161 10.90 18.51 7.35
CA ALA A 161 9.77 18.01 8.13
C ALA A 161 9.09 16.78 7.47
N SER A 162 9.45 16.43 6.24
CA SER A 162 8.90 15.25 5.56
C SER A 162 9.49 13.95 6.16
N PRO A 163 8.71 12.86 6.23
CA PRO A 163 9.23 11.51 6.48
C PRO A 163 10.42 11.10 5.59
N LEU A 164 10.59 11.73 4.41
CA LEU A 164 11.75 11.50 3.54
C LEU A 164 13.09 11.96 4.15
N ALA A 165 13.05 12.92 5.08
CA ALA A 165 14.24 13.49 5.72
C ALA A 165 14.69 12.71 6.96
N ASP A 166 14.01 11.62 7.33
CA ASP A 166 14.34 10.84 8.50
C ASP A 166 15.78 10.30 8.42
N ILE A 167 16.63 10.66 9.39
CA ILE A 167 18.07 10.34 9.39
C ILE A 167 18.34 8.84 9.45
N ARG A 168 17.34 8.03 9.83
CA ARG A 168 17.41 6.57 9.87
C ARG A 168 17.05 5.93 8.52
N GLY A 169 16.65 6.74 7.55
CA GLY A 169 16.07 6.31 6.28
C GLY A 169 14.66 5.71 6.42
N PRO A 170 14.01 5.37 5.30
CA PRO A 170 12.61 4.95 5.29
C PRO A 170 12.37 3.67 6.10
N ALA A 171 13.28 2.69 6.02
CA ALA A 171 13.19 1.46 6.81
C ALA A 171 13.43 1.68 8.30
N GLY A 172 14.36 2.56 8.66
CA GLY A 172 14.61 2.94 10.05
C GLY A 172 13.40 3.63 10.66
N ARG A 173 12.79 4.59 9.95
CA ARG A 173 11.55 5.24 10.37
C ARG A 173 10.41 4.24 10.62
N THR A 174 10.11 3.38 9.64
CA THR A 174 9.03 2.38 9.78
C THR A 174 9.26 1.49 11.00
N ARG A 175 10.48 1.00 11.21
CA ARG A 175 10.82 0.16 12.37
C ARG A 175 10.69 0.91 13.69
N ALA A 176 11.12 2.17 13.75
CA ALA A 176 11.03 2.99 14.95
C ALA A 176 9.58 3.23 15.36
N VAL A 177 8.72 3.63 14.40
CA VAL A 177 7.28 3.81 14.65
C VAL A 177 6.61 2.49 15.04
N ALA A 178 6.90 1.40 14.34
CA ALA A 178 6.37 0.08 14.69
C ALA A 178 6.80 -0.37 16.09
N SER A 179 8.05 -0.10 16.49
CA SER A 179 8.56 -0.40 17.82
C SER A 179 7.84 0.40 18.90
N ALA A 180 7.61 1.70 18.66
CA ALA A 180 6.89 2.57 19.58
C ALA A 180 5.44 2.10 19.82
N VAL A 181 4.75 1.71 18.75
CA VAL A 181 3.39 1.14 18.84
C VAL A 181 3.38 -0.18 19.61
N ARG A 182 4.26 -1.12 19.24
CA ARG A 182 4.33 -2.43 19.91
C ARG A 182 4.66 -2.30 21.39
N ALA A 183 5.56 -1.38 21.76
CA ALA A 183 5.89 -1.12 23.15
C ALA A 183 4.67 -0.60 23.93
N GLY A 184 3.92 0.34 23.37
CA GLY A 184 2.71 0.84 24.02
C GLY A 184 1.63 -0.24 24.17
N LEU A 185 1.39 -1.04 23.13
CA LEU A 185 0.46 -2.17 23.20
C LEU A 185 0.88 -3.21 24.25
N ALA A 186 2.19 -3.55 24.32
CA ALA A 186 2.71 -4.49 25.30
C ALA A 186 2.59 -3.99 26.74
N ASN A 187 2.65 -2.67 26.95
CA ASN A 187 2.46 -2.04 28.25
C ASN A 187 0.98 -1.87 28.65
N GLY A 188 0.05 -2.16 27.74
CA GLY A 188 -1.38 -1.90 27.97
C GLY A 188 -1.74 -0.41 27.92
N ASP A 189 -0.93 0.40 27.23
CA ASP A 189 -1.14 1.84 27.14
C ASP A 189 -2.44 2.18 26.40
N GLY A 190 -3.10 3.25 26.84
CA GLY A 190 -4.22 3.86 26.12
C GLY A 190 -3.80 4.47 24.77
N ARG A 191 -4.79 4.77 23.93
CA ARG A 191 -4.58 5.33 22.58
C ARG A 191 -3.73 6.60 22.58
N ASP A 192 -4.00 7.53 23.48
CA ASP A 192 -3.28 8.82 23.55
C ASP A 192 -1.80 8.64 23.91
N SER A 193 -1.50 7.70 24.82
CA SER A 193 -0.12 7.35 25.18
C SER A 193 0.62 6.70 24.01
N ILE A 194 -0.04 5.79 23.26
CA ILE A 194 0.55 5.20 22.05
C ILE A 194 0.79 6.28 20.99
N GLU A 195 -0.15 7.21 20.83
CA GLU A 195 -0.04 8.32 19.89
C GLU A 195 1.13 9.25 20.23
N LEU A 196 1.34 9.55 21.51
CA LEU A 196 2.51 10.29 21.98
C LEU A 196 3.81 9.54 21.67
N ARG A 197 3.86 8.21 21.90
CA ARG A 197 5.04 7.39 21.55
C ARG A 197 5.33 7.42 20.04
N ILE A 198 4.31 7.39 19.20
CA ILE A 198 4.48 7.53 17.74
C ILE A 198 5.10 8.89 17.43
N HIS A 199 4.54 9.99 17.94
CA HIS A 199 5.06 11.34 17.70
C HIS A 199 6.52 11.50 18.15
N LEU A 200 6.88 10.97 19.32
CA LEU A 200 8.25 10.98 19.81
C LEU A 200 9.19 10.19 18.89
N ALA A 201 8.77 9.00 18.44
CA ALA A 201 9.56 8.18 17.52
C ALA A 201 9.74 8.83 16.15
N GLU A 202 8.71 9.54 15.65
CA GLU A 202 8.76 10.32 14.42
C GLU A 202 9.71 11.52 14.54
N SER A 203 9.62 12.27 15.64
CA SER A 203 10.42 13.46 15.93
C SER A 203 11.90 13.13 16.12
N ALA A 204 12.20 12.02 16.80
CA ALA A 204 13.58 11.55 17.01
C ALA A 204 14.33 11.18 15.71
N GLY A 205 13.62 11.02 14.60
CA GLY A 205 14.24 10.79 13.29
C GLY A 205 14.48 12.05 12.47
N LEU A 206 13.93 13.19 12.88
CA LEU A 206 14.10 14.44 12.14
C LEU A 206 15.55 14.93 12.27
N PRO A 207 16.13 15.52 11.21
CA PRO A 207 17.46 16.10 11.28
C PRO A 207 17.46 17.24 12.29
N LEU A 208 18.56 17.35 13.05
CA LEU A 208 18.78 18.51 13.92
C LEU A 208 18.80 19.76 13.04
N THR A 209 17.91 20.69 13.32
CA THR A 209 17.87 22.00 12.69
C THR A 209 18.48 22.99 13.67
N LEU A 210 19.60 23.58 13.28
CA LEU A 210 20.18 24.73 13.99
C LEU A 210 19.35 25.95 13.55
N TRP A 211 18.33 26.29 14.33
CA TRP A 211 17.68 27.58 14.23
C TRP A 211 18.49 28.61 14.99
#